data_AF-A0A2J4YVY5-F1
#
_entry.id   AF-A0A2J4YVY5-F1
#
_cell.length_a   1.000
_cell.length_b   1.000
_cell.length_c   1.000
_cell.angle_alpha   90.00
_cell.angle_beta   90.00
_cell.angle_gamma   90.00
#
_symmetry.space_group_name_H-M   'P 1'
#
loop_
_entity.id
_entity.type
_entity.pdbx_description
1 polymer ?
#
loop_
_entity_poly.entity_id
_entity_poly.type
_entity_poly.pdbx_seq_one_letter_code
_entity_poly.pdbx_strand_id
1 'polypeptide(L)'
;QFNSLQEKLIDRFGELREQFGFQLLHMACCRDTVEDRGTVQYLQDCAAEAGVATEFLYIEDIGLGEKGQFTDLQDQVIGNLFKLYPWEYMLREVFSTKLEDAGVRWLEPAWKSIISNKALLPLLWEMFPNHPNLLAAYFSEDAHPELEKYVIKPIFSREGANISIVENGKVLEAVEGPYGEEGTIVQAFYPLPKFGDSYTLIGSWLINDQPAGIGIREDRALITQDLSRFYPHIFVE
;
A
#
# COMPACT_ATOMS: atom_id res chain seq x y z
N GLN A 1 4.51 14.63 -19.37
CA GLN A 1 4.07 14.10 -18.06
C GLN A 1 5.17 13.20 -17.54
N PHE A 2 5.51 13.26 -16.26
CA PHE A 2 6.37 12.24 -15.65
C PHE A 2 5.51 11.00 -15.39
N ASN A 3 5.32 10.18 -16.42
CA ASN A 3 4.57 8.93 -16.36
C ASN A 3 5.19 7.93 -17.33
N SER A 4 5.93 6.99 -16.78
CA SER A 4 6.48 5.81 -17.46
C SER A 4 5.99 4.53 -16.76
N LEU A 5 4.80 4.57 -16.16
CA LEU A 5 4.30 3.47 -15.33
C LEU A 5 4.09 2.20 -16.16
N GLN A 6 3.39 2.33 -17.29
CA GLN A 6 3.05 1.19 -18.15
C GLN A 6 4.32 0.52 -18.69
N GLU A 7 5.23 1.30 -19.27
CA GLU A 7 6.49 0.78 -19.84
C GLU A 7 7.31 0.06 -18.77
N LYS A 8 7.47 0.67 -17.59
CA LYS A 8 8.25 0.07 -16.49
C LYS A 8 7.58 -1.17 -15.90
N LEU A 9 6.24 -1.22 -15.84
CA LEU A 9 5.52 -2.40 -15.41
C LEU A 9 5.73 -3.56 -16.38
N ILE A 10 5.59 -3.31 -17.69
CA ILE A 10 5.82 -4.31 -18.74
C ILE A 10 7.26 -4.83 -18.66
N ASP A 11 8.25 -3.94 -18.60
CA ASP A 11 9.66 -4.32 -18.45
C ASP A 11 9.88 -5.17 -17.20
N ARG A 12 9.28 -4.77 -16.07
CA ARG A 12 9.43 -5.50 -14.82
C ARG A 12 8.77 -6.88 -14.86
N PHE A 13 7.61 -7.03 -15.49
CA PHE A 13 7.01 -8.35 -15.69
C PHE A 13 7.87 -9.23 -16.60
N GLY A 14 8.50 -8.67 -17.64
CA GLY A 14 9.47 -9.36 -18.48
C GLY A 14 10.65 -9.90 -17.67
N GLU A 15 11.24 -9.07 -16.80
CA GLU A 15 12.30 -9.49 -15.88
C GLU A 15 11.84 -10.60 -14.92
N LEU A 16 10.64 -10.47 -14.34
CA LEU A 16 10.05 -11.49 -13.45
C LEU A 16 9.89 -12.83 -14.17
N ARG A 17 9.49 -12.82 -15.44
CA ARG A 17 9.38 -14.02 -16.27
C ARG A 17 10.76 -14.66 -16.51
N GLU A 18 11.71 -13.88 -16.99
CA GLU A 18 12.99 -14.38 -17.52
C GLU A 18 13.97 -14.76 -16.42
N GLN A 19 14.01 -13.99 -15.34
CA GLN A 19 15.00 -14.18 -14.27
C GLN A 19 14.42 -14.95 -13.09
N PHE A 20 13.12 -14.82 -12.83
CA PHE A 20 12.48 -15.40 -11.65
C PHE A 20 11.44 -16.49 -12.01
N GLY A 21 11.21 -16.77 -13.29
CA GLY A 21 10.33 -17.87 -13.72
C GLY A 21 8.85 -17.65 -13.41
N PHE A 22 8.38 -16.41 -13.42
CA PHE A 22 6.95 -16.07 -13.35
C PHE A 22 6.29 -16.34 -14.71
N GLN A 23 6.05 -17.62 -15.03
CA GLN A 23 5.43 -18.03 -16.29
C GLN A 23 3.90 -17.88 -16.26
N LEU A 24 3.29 -18.30 -15.16
CA LEU A 24 1.88 -18.12 -14.84
C LEU A 24 1.78 -17.35 -13.52
N LEU A 25 1.03 -16.24 -13.54
CA LEU A 25 0.80 -15.38 -12.39
C LEU A 25 -0.70 -15.33 -12.10
N HIS A 26 -1.13 -15.97 -11.01
CA HIS A 26 -2.45 -15.74 -10.47
C HIS A 26 -2.52 -14.31 -9.93
N MET A 27 -3.61 -13.61 -10.14
CA MET A 27 -3.85 -12.28 -9.61
C MET A 27 -5.21 -12.26 -8.89
N ALA A 28 -5.24 -11.67 -7.70
CA ALA A 28 -6.44 -11.67 -6.86
C ALA A 28 -6.76 -10.31 -6.25
N CYS A 29 -8.04 -10.06 -6.05
CA CYS A 29 -8.59 -8.98 -5.22
C CYS A 29 -9.83 -9.48 -4.49
N CYS A 30 -10.37 -8.68 -3.57
CA CYS A 30 -11.66 -8.98 -2.94
C CYS A 30 -12.81 -8.87 -3.95
N ARG A 31 -13.90 -9.62 -3.73
CA ARG A 31 -15.02 -9.71 -4.68
C ARG A 31 -15.79 -8.42 -4.88
N ASP A 32 -16.02 -7.69 -3.81
CA ASP A 32 -16.96 -6.57 -3.78
C ASP A 32 -16.28 -5.21 -4.01
N THR A 33 -15.13 -5.20 -4.67
CA THR A 33 -14.36 -3.98 -4.96
C THR A 33 -14.05 -3.88 -6.46
N VAL A 34 -14.84 -3.02 -7.12
CA VAL A 34 -14.71 -2.73 -8.57
C VAL A 34 -13.40 -2.00 -8.86
N GLU A 35 -12.96 -1.13 -7.94
CA GLU A 35 -11.70 -0.40 -8.06
C GLU A 35 -10.50 -1.34 -8.05
N ASP A 36 -10.43 -2.29 -7.10
CA ASP A 36 -9.32 -3.24 -7.06
C ASP A 36 -9.35 -4.14 -8.30
N ARG A 37 -10.54 -4.55 -8.76
CA ARG A 37 -10.63 -5.33 -10.01
C ARG A 37 -10.09 -4.55 -11.20
N GLY A 38 -10.35 -3.25 -11.28
CA GLY A 38 -9.79 -2.37 -12.31
C GLY A 38 -8.26 -2.30 -12.25
N THR A 39 -7.70 -2.15 -11.05
CA THR A 39 -6.25 -2.14 -10.84
C THR A 39 -5.60 -3.48 -11.19
N VAL A 40 -6.20 -4.61 -10.77
CA VAL A 40 -5.73 -5.94 -11.16
C VAL A 40 -5.78 -6.12 -12.66
N GLN A 41 -6.88 -5.73 -13.32
CA GLN A 41 -7.00 -5.85 -14.79
C GLN A 41 -5.89 -5.06 -15.50
N TYR A 42 -5.60 -3.83 -15.08
CA TYR A 42 -4.51 -3.04 -15.65
C TYR A 42 -3.14 -3.72 -15.51
N LEU A 43 -2.89 -4.35 -14.36
CA LEU A 43 -1.67 -5.14 -14.15
C LEU A 43 -1.64 -6.42 -15.00
N GLN A 44 -2.79 -7.08 -15.20
CA GLN A 44 -2.91 -8.23 -16.11
C GLN A 44 -2.58 -7.84 -17.54
N ASP A 45 -3.05 -6.67 -18.00
CA ASP A 45 -2.77 -6.17 -19.35
C ASP A 45 -1.26 -5.91 -19.52
N CYS A 46 -0.60 -5.27 -18.55
CA CYS A 46 0.85 -5.07 -18.55
C CYS A 46 1.63 -6.41 -18.53
N ALA A 47 1.18 -7.37 -17.74
CA ALA A 47 1.79 -8.70 -17.67
C ALA A 47 1.63 -9.46 -19.00
N ALA A 48 0.46 -9.37 -19.64
CA ALA A 48 0.19 -9.96 -20.94
C ALA A 48 1.06 -9.37 -22.04
N GLU A 49 1.24 -8.04 -22.06
CA GLU A 49 2.17 -7.36 -22.98
C GLU A 49 3.62 -7.82 -22.78
N ALA A 50 4.02 -8.10 -21.53
CA ALA A 50 5.32 -8.68 -21.21
C ALA A 50 5.42 -10.19 -21.54
N GLY A 51 4.32 -10.83 -21.96
CA GLY A 51 4.22 -12.26 -22.23
C GLY A 51 4.29 -13.15 -20.98
N VAL A 52 3.76 -12.67 -19.86
CA VAL A 52 3.46 -13.44 -18.65
C VAL A 52 1.99 -13.86 -18.71
N ALA A 53 1.71 -15.17 -18.62
CA ALA A 53 0.33 -15.64 -18.55
C ALA A 53 -0.26 -15.26 -17.18
N THR A 54 -1.53 -14.83 -17.16
CA THR A 54 -2.21 -14.49 -15.91
C THR A 54 -3.56 -15.18 -15.80
N GLU A 55 -3.92 -15.56 -14.58
CA GLU A 55 -5.26 -16.05 -14.24
C GLU A 55 -5.83 -15.20 -13.11
N PHE A 56 -7.12 -14.89 -13.18
CA PHE A 56 -7.79 -14.10 -12.15
C PHE A 56 -8.70 -14.97 -11.29
N LEU A 57 -8.67 -14.71 -9.98
CA LEU A 57 -9.61 -15.26 -9.02
C LEU A 57 -9.82 -14.26 -7.88
N TYR A 58 -10.93 -14.38 -7.17
CA TYR A 58 -11.13 -13.58 -5.97
C TYR A 58 -10.38 -14.21 -4.78
N ILE A 59 -9.98 -13.40 -3.80
CA ILE A 59 -9.31 -13.88 -2.58
C ILE A 59 -10.13 -14.96 -1.89
N GLU A 60 -11.45 -14.77 -1.86
CA GLU A 60 -12.43 -15.67 -1.26
C GLU A 60 -12.55 -17.01 -2.00
N ASP A 61 -12.08 -17.10 -3.25
CA ASP A 61 -12.08 -18.31 -4.06
C ASP A 61 -10.78 -19.12 -3.95
N ILE A 62 -9.77 -18.62 -3.24
CA ILE A 62 -8.50 -19.34 -3.05
C ILE A 62 -8.76 -20.56 -2.16
N GLY A 63 -8.59 -21.75 -2.74
CA GLY A 63 -8.73 -23.02 -2.05
C GLY A 63 -7.47 -23.40 -1.27
N LEU A 64 -7.62 -24.38 -0.37
CA LEU A 64 -6.51 -25.02 0.34
C LEU A 64 -6.53 -26.52 0.03
N GLY A 65 -5.57 -26.99 -0.77
CA GLY A 65 -5.42 -28.39 -1.11
C GLY A 65 -4.96 -29.24 0.09
N GLU A 66 -5.11 -30.56 -0.02
CA GLU A 66 -4.83 -31.52 1.07
C GLU A 66 -3.39 -31.46 1.60
N LYS A 67 -2.45 -31.01 0.76
CA LYS A 67 -1.02 -30.86 1.11
C LYS A 67 -0.68 -29.49 1.69
N GLY A 68 -1.67 -28.64 1.95
CA GLY A 68 -1.47 -27.27 2.47
C GLY A 68 -1.10 -26.24 1.40
N GLN A 69 -1.25 -26.58 0.12
CA GLN A 69 -0.98 -25.71 -1.02
C GLN A 69 -2.22 -24.88 -1.35
N PHE A 70 -2.06 -23.62 -1.75
CA PHE A 70 -3.17 -22.84 -2.26
C PHE A 70 -3.54 -23.27 -3.68
N THR A 71 -4.83 -23.31 -3.99
CA THR A 71 -5.34 -23.74 -5.30
C THR A 71 -6.34 -22.73 -5.87
N ASP A 72 -6.49 -22.70 -7.19
CA ASP A 72 -7.54 -21.95 -7.86
C ASP A 72 -8.84 -22.75 -7.99
N LEU A 73 -9.82 -22.19 -8.72
CA LEU A 73 -11.14 -22.77 -8.96
C LEU A 73 -11.11 -24.06 -9.78
N GLN A 74 -9.97 -24.44 -10.36
CA GLN A 74 -9.76 -25.68 -11.12
C GLN A 74 -8.87 -26.67 -10.36
N ASP A 75 -8.68 -26.47 -9.06
CA ASP A 75 -7.77 -27.23 -8.19
C ASP A 75 -6.31 -27.22 -8.66
N GLN A 76 -5.93 -26.25 -9.50
CA GLN A 76 -4.54 -26.08 -9.90
C GLN A 76 -3.78 -25.36 -8.79
N VAL A 77 -2.61 -25.89 -8.43
CA VAL A 77 -1.73 -25.29 -7.43
C VAL A 77 -1.25 -23.92 -7.89
N ILE A 78 -1.44 -22.92 -7.02
CA ILE A 78 -0.98 -21.55 -7.23
C ILE A 78 0.51 -21.49 -6.88
N GLY A 79 1.35 -21.20 -7.88
CA GLY A 79 2.80 -21.06 -7.70
C GLY A 79 3.28 -19.62 -7.55
N ASN A 80 2.65 -18.68 -8.25
CA ASN A 80 2.94 -17.24 -8.19
C ASN A 80 1.64 -16.49 -8.02
N LEU A 81 1.59 -15.55 -7.08
CA LEU A 81 0.35 -14.83 -6.77
C LEU A 81 0.62 -13.36 -6.54
N PHE A 82 -0.08 -12.52 -7.30
CA PHE A 82 -0.29 -11.12 -6.97
C PHE A 82 -1.62 -10.91 -6.26
N LYS A 83 -1.66 -10.04 -5.25
CA LYS A 83 -2.88 -9.71 -4.52
C LYS A 83 -3.03 -8.23 -4.22
N LEU A 84 -4.22 -7.69 -4.48
CA LEU A 84 -4.75 -6.52 -3.79
C LEU A 84 -5.53 -6.99 -2.57
N TYR A 85 -4.76 -7.48 -1.59
CA TYR A 85 -5.28 -7.85 -0.29
C TYR A 85 -4.19 -7.59 0.76
N PRO A 86 -4.47 -6.87 1.86
CA PRO A 86 -3.46 -6.52 2.86
C PRO A 86 -2.74 -7.73 3.46
N TRP A 87 -1.44 -7.60 3.72
CA TRP A 87 -0.69 -8.65 4.41
C TRP A 87 -1.14 -8.80 5.86
N GLU A 88 -1.43 -7.70 6.54
CA GLU A 88 -1.93 -7.70 7.91
C GLU A 88 -3.25 -8.45 8.07
N TYR A 89 -4.11 -8.49 7.05
CA TYR A 89 -5.36 -9.26 7.09
C TYR A 89 -5.06 -10.76 6.97
N MET A 90 -4.26 -11.15 5.97
CA MET A 90 -3.85 -12.55 5.81
C MET A 90 -3.15 -13.11 7.03
N LEU A 91 -2.34 -12.30 7.72
CA LEU A 91 -1.60 -12.71 8.92
C LEU A 91 -2.51 -12.90 10.15
N ARG A 92 -3.70 -12.29 10.16
CA ARG A 92 -4.71 -12.43 11.23
C ARG A 92 -5.67 -13.60 10.99
N GLU A 93 -5.73 -14.12 9.78
CA GLU A 93 -6.64 -15.18 9.39
C GLU A 93 -6.13 -16.57 9.77
N VAL A 94 -7.04 -17.54 9.82
CA VAL A 94 -6.71 -18.96 10.09
C VAL A 94 -5.75 -19.56 9.05
N PHE A 95 -5.82 -19.07 7.81
CA PHE A 95 -4.97 -19.51 6.71
C PHE A 95 -3.52 -18.99 6.81
N SER A 96 -3.23 -18.05 7.72
CA SER A 96 -1.87 -17.55 8.00
C SER A 96 -0.86 -18.68 8.24
N THR A 97 -1.31 -19.75 8.91
CA THR A 97 -0.51 -20.95 9.22
C THR A 97 -0.01 -21.72 8.00
N LYS A 98 -0.51 -21.40 6.81
CA LYS A 98 -0.13 -22.05 5.54
C LYS A 98 0.73 -21.18 4.65
N LEU A 99 0.89 -19.89 4.97
CA LEU A 99 1.59 -18.94 4.09
C LEU A 99 3.05 -19.32 3.83
N GLU A 100 3.73 -19.89 4.83
CA GLU A 100 5.12 -20.33 4.73
C GLU A 100 5.25 -21.62 3.89
N ASP A 101 4.39 -22.61 4.16
CA ASP A 101 4.50 -23.96 3.58
C ASP A 101 3.83 -24.10 2.21
N ALA A 102 2.93 -23.18 1.82
CA ALA A 102 2.14 -23.28 0.59
C ALA A 102 2.99 -23.19 -0.70
N GLY A 103 4.26 -22.78 -0.60
CA GLY A 103 5.18 -22.71 -1.74
C GLY A 103 4.86 -21.60 -2.75
N VAL A 104 4.04 -20.62 -2.36
CA VAL A 104 3.66 -19.50 -3.21
C VAL A 104 4.76 -18.44 -3.24
N ARG A 105 5.12 -17.99 -4.45
CA ARG A 105 5.92 -16.78 -4.64
C ARG A 105 5.00 -15.57 -4.73
N TRP A 106 4.98 -14.78 -3.66
CA TRP A 106 4.11 -13.63 -3.52
C TRP A 106 4.68 -12.38 -4.18
N LEU A 107 3.82 -11.68 -4.92
CA LEU A 107 4.08 -10.36 -5.49
C LEU A 107 2.99 -9.40 -4.98
N GLU A 108 3.23 -8.43 -4.13
CA GLU A 108 4.47 -8.09 -3.44
C GLU A 108 4.83 -9.10 -2.33
N PRO A 109 6.14 -9.29 -2.05
CA PRO A 109 6.62 -10.26 -1.06
C PRO A 109 6.26 -9.87 0.39
N ALA A 110 6.23 -10.86 1.30
CA ALA A 110 5.77 -10.69 2.68
C ALA A 110 6.49 -9.61 3.48
N TRP A 111 7.78 -9.37 3.22
CA TRP A 111 8.56 -8.31 3.88
C TRP A 111 8.02 -6.91 3.60
N LYS A 112 7.19 -6.73 2.56
CA LYS A 112 6.51 -5.46 2.29
C LYS A 112 5.55 -5.05 3.41
N SER A 113 5.04 -6.00 4.20
CA SER A 113 4.27 -5.73 5.42
C SER A 113 5.05 -4.89 6.45
N ILE A 114 6.38 -5.00 6.46
CA ILE A 114 7.25 -4.21 7.34
C ILE A 114 7.34 -2.77 6.82
N ILE A 115 7.59 -2.59 5.52
CA ILE A 115 7.80 -1.26 4.95
C ILE A 115 6.53 -0.47 4.66
N SER A 116 5.36 -1.13 4.65
CA SER A 116 4.05 -0.47 4.54
C SER A 116 3.47 -0.05 5.90
N ASN A 117 4.12 -0.43 7.01
CA ASN A 117 3.65 -0.17 8.36
C ASN A 117 4.18 1.18 8.89
N LYS A 118 3.32 1.98 9.54
CA LYS A 118 3.70 3.28 10.12
C LYS A 118 4.63 3.18 11.33
N ALA A 119 4.74 2.02 11.98
CA ALA A 119 5.75 1.73 13.00
C ALA A 119 7.19 1.86 12.45
N LEU A 120 7.38 1.80 11.13
CA LEU A 120 8.68 2.09 10.53
C LEU A 120 9.09 3.57 10.70
N LEU A 121 8.13 4.51 10.82
CA LEU A 121 8.42 5.94 10.84
C LEU A 121 9.20 6.37 12.10
N PRO A 122 8.81 5.96 13.34
CA PRO A 122 9.62 6.19 14.53
C PRO A 122 11.04 5.62 14.40
N LEU A 123 11.18 4.39 13.88
CA LEU A 123 12.48 3.75 13.72
C LEU A 123 13.37 4.48 12.70
N LEU A 124 12.81 4.92 11.58
CA LEU A 124 13.53 5.74 10.60
C LEU A 124 13.98 7.06 11.20
N TRP A 125 13.14 7.69 12.02
CA TRP A 125 13.49 8.94 12.69
C TRP A 125 14.61 8.75 13.73
N GLU A 126 14.57 7.65 14.49
CA GLU A 126 15.63 7.28 15.44
C GLU A 126 16.97 7.05 14.72
N MET A 127 16.95 6.31 13.60
CA MET A 127 18.15 5.98 12.84
C MET A 127 18.72 7.19 12.06
N PHE A 128 17.84 8.08 11.57
CA PHE A 128 18.19 9.20 10.71
C PHE A 128 17.56 10.53 11.19
N PRO A 129 17.92 11.00 12.40
CA PRO A 129 17.32 12.19 12.97
C PRO A 129 17.60 13.42 12.10
N ASN A 130 16.57 14.25 11.91
CA ASN A 130 16.62 15.47 11.09
C ASN A 130 16.89 15.24 9.59
N HIS A 131 16.70 14.02 9.08
CA HIS A 131 16.74 13.80 7.63
C HIS A 131 15.68 14.68 6.93
N PRO A 132 16.03 15.38 5.82
CA PRO A 132 15.15 16.41 5.21
C PRO A 132 13.82 15.88 4.69
N ASN A 133 13.73 14.57 4.42
CA ASN A 133 12.50 13.90 3.96
C ASN A 133 11.75 13.16 5.08
N LEU A 134 12.18 13.26 6.34
CA LEU A 134 11.52 12.64 7.48
C LEU A 134 10.89 13.71 8.38
N LEU A 135 9.76 13.35 8.98
CA LEU A 135 9.15 14.10 10.07
C LEU A 135 9.41 13.36 11.38
N ALA A 136 9.59 14.11 12.46
CA ALA A 136 9.72 13.53 13.79
C ALA A 136 8.53 12.61 14.08
N ALA A 137 8.81 11.37 14.46
CA ALA A 137 7.82 10.35 14.72
C ALA A 137 8.24 9.51 15.93
N TYR A 138 7.26 9.08 16.72
CA TYR A 138 7.44 8.32 17.95
C TYR A 138 6.29 7.34 18.11
N PHE A 139 6.50 6.22 18.80
CA PHE A 139 5.38 5.40 19.26
C PHE A 139 4.58 6.19 20.29
N SER A 140 3.25 6.13 20.24
CA SER A 140 2.39 6.92 21.13
C SER A 140 2.50 6.51 22.61
N GLU A 141 2.94 5.28 22.88
CA GLU A 141 3.12 4.75 24.24
C GLU A 141 4.48 5.12 24.86
N ASP A 142 5.44 5.52 24.03
CA ASP A 142 6.77 5.89 24.47
C ASP A 142 6.85 7.35 24.90
N ALA A 143 7.83 7.67 25.75
CA ALA A 143 8.14 9.06 26.06
C ALA A 143 8.72 9.75 24.83
N HIS A 144 8.10 10.87 24.43
CA HIS A 144 8.56 11.71 23.32
C HIS A 144 8.54 13.19 23.70
N PRO A 145 9.29 14.05 22.98
CA PRO A 145 9.22 15.49 23.18
C PRO A 145 7.79 16.02 23.02
N GLU A 146 7.47 17.10 23.73
CA GLU A 146 6.19 17.78 23.55
C GLU A 146 6.11 18.38 22.14
N LEU A 147 5.00 18.09 21.43
CA LEU A 147 4.74 18.59 20.10
C LEU A 147 3.53 19.53 20.16
N GLU A 148 3.69 20.76 19.71
CA GLU A 148 2.57 21.74 19.66
C GLU A 148 1.46 21.26 18.72
N LYS A 149 1.83 20.69 17.56
CA LYS A 149 0.90 20.16 16.56
C LYS A 149 1.42 18.86 15.96
N TYR A 150 0.59 17.83 15.98
CA TYR A 150 0.98 16.48 15.56
C TYR A 150 -0.21 15.70 15.02
N VAL A 151 0.10 14.56 14.41
CA VAL A 151 -0.87 13.62 13.86
C VAL A 151 -0.71 12.29 14.59
N ILE A 152 -1.82 11.76 15.09
CA ILE A 152 -1.91 10.39 15.62
C ILE A 152 -2.34 9.48 14.48
N LYS A 153 -1.60 8.40 14.24
CA LYS A 153 -1.85 7.46 13.16
C LYS A 153 -1.80 6.02 13.67
N PRO A 154 -2.79 5.17 13.38
CA PRO A 154 -2.67 3.74 13.65
C PRO A 154 -1.51 3.13 12.88
N ILE A 155 -0.82 2.18 13.52
CA ILE A 155 0.30 1.42 12.97
C ILE A 155 -0.07 0.81 11.61
N PHE A 156 -1.19 0.08 11.56
CA PHE A 156 -1.85 -0.33 10.32
C PHE A 156 -3.04 0.58 10.05
N SER A 157 -3.07 1.20 8.88
CA SER A 157 -4.21 1.98 8.40
C SER A 157 -4.00 2.37 6.95
N ARG A 158 -5.08 2.68 6.25
CA ARG A 158 -5.12 3.08 4.84
C ARG A 158 -6.01 4.30 4.66
N GLU A 159 -5.81 5.02 3.56
CA GLU A 159 -6.75 6.05 3.07
C GLU A 159 -7.22 7.10 4.12
N GLY A 160 -6.34 7.47 5.06
CA GLY A 160 -6.68 8.46 6.08
C GLY A 160 -7.61 7.97 7.19
N ALA A 161 -7.96 6.68 7.24
CA ALA A 161 -8.79 6.10 8.29
C ALA A 161 -8.12 6.20 9.68
N ASN A 162 -8.92 6.55 10.70
CA ASN A 162 -8.52 6.67 12.10
C ASN A 162 -7.38 7.67 12.37
N ILE A 163 -7.14 8.59 11.44
CA ILE A 163 -6.15 9.67 11.61
C ILE A 163 -6.76 10.77 12.47
N SER A 164 -5.97 11.32 13.40
CA SER A 164 -6.35 12.51 14.19
C SER A 164 -5.27 13.56 14.15
N ILE A 165 -5.64 14.83 13.93
CA ILE A 165 -4.75 15.98 14.02
C ILE A 165 -5.00 16.65 15.37
N VAL A 166 -3.93 16.83 16.15
CA VAL A 166 -3.97 17.44 17.48
C VAL A 166 -3.12 18.71 17.48
N GLU A 167 -3.65 19.77 18.08
CA GLU A 167 -2.94 21.03 18.31
C GLU A 167 -3.17 21.49 19.75
N ASN A 168 -2.10 21.72 20.51
CA ASN A 168 -2.14 22.13 21.92
C ASN A 168 -3.03 21.23 22.77
N GLY A 169 -2.92 19.91 22.57
CA GLY A 169 -3.71 18.89 23.27
C GLY A 169 -5.18 18.79 22.86
N LYS A 170 -5.63 19.56 21.85
CA LYS A 170 -7.00 19.52 21.34
C LYS A 170 -7.05 18.87 19.97
N VAL A 171 -7.99 17.94 19.78
CA VAL A 171 -8.25 17.35 18.46
C VAL A 171 -8.86 18.42 17.56
N LEU A 172 -8.18 18.73 16.46
CA LEU A 172 -8.66 19.65 15.43
C LEU A 172 -9.54 18.94 14.39
N GLU A 173 -9.12 17.74 13.99
CA GLU A 173 -9.79 16.92 12.99
C GLU A 173 -9.53 15.45 13.31
N ALA A 174 -10.53 14.61 13.12
CA ALA A 174 -10.41 13.16 13.26
C ALA A 174 -11.32 12.47 12.24
N VAL A 175 -10.83 11.37 11.69
CA VAL A 175 -11.56 10.50 10.75
C VAL A 175 -11.80 9.17 11.43
N GLU A 176 -13.02 8.64 11.33
CA GLU A 176 -13.36 7.32 11.87
C GLU A 176 -12.81 6.18 10.99
N GLY A 177 -12.84 4.95 11.49
CA GLY A 177 -12.43 3.77 10.73
C GLY A 177 -12.19 2.54 11.60
N PRO A 178 -11.79 1.41 10.98
CA PRO A 178 -11.68 0.13 11.66
C PRO A 178 -10.31 -0.13 12.33
N TYR A 179 -9.36 0.81 12.24
CA TYR A 179 -7.97 0.60 12.67
C TYR A 179 -7.68 1.14 14.07
N GLY A 180 -6.64 0.61 14.72
CA GLY A 180 -6.09 1.15 15.97
C GLY A 180 -5.75 0.12 17.04
N GLU A 181 -6.18 -1.14 16.88
CA GLU A 181 -5.96 -2.20 17.86
C GLU A 181 -4.48 -2.46 18.16
N GLU A 182 -3.61 -2.31 17.16
CA GLU A 182 -2.18 -2.58 17.25
C GLU A 182 -1.39 -1.44 17.89
N GLY A 183 -2.07 -0.33 18.21
CA GLY A 183 -1.45 0.88 18.70
C GLY A 183 -1.28 1.94 17.60
N THR A 184 -0.67 3.04 18.02
CA THR A 184 -0.55 4.25 17.18
C THR A 184 0.87 4.81 17.27
N ILE A 185 1.20 5.63 16.28
CA ILE A 185 2.35 6.54 16.33
C ILE A 185 1.85 7.97 16.46
N VAL A 186 2.69 8.84 17.01
CA VAL A 186 2.60 10.29 16.85
C VAL A 186 3.62 10.73 15.81
N GLN A 187 3.24 11.64 14.93
CA GLN A 187 4.14 12.24 13.94
C GLN A 187 3.95 13.75 13.92
N ALA A 188 5.04 14.52 13.86
CA ALA A 188 5.00 15.97 13.73
C ALA A 188 4.12 16.37 12.55
N PHE A 189 3.26 17.37 12.77
CA PHE A 189 2.37 17.84 11.72
C PHE A 189 3.15 18.65 10.69
N TYR A 190 2.90 18.38 9.42
CA TYR A 190 3.38 19.20 8.31
C TYR A 190 2.19 19.57 7.42
N PRO A 191 1.91 20.87 7.22
CA PRO A 191 0.75 21.28 6.44
C PRO A 191 0.92 20.89 4.97
N LEU A 192 -0.12 20.30 4.40
CA LEU A 192 -0.20 20.17 2.94
C LEU A 192 -0.33 21.57 2.31
N PRO A 193 0.30 21.82 1.14
CA PRO A 193 0.07 23.05 0.40
C PRO A 193 -1.42 23.18 0.07
N LYS A 194 -1.96 24.39 0.27
CA LYS A 194 -3.36 24.70 0.01
C LYS A 194 -3.48 25.59 -1.23
N PHE A 195 -4.17 25.11 -2.25
CA PHE A 195 -4.50 25.87 -3.45
C PHE A 195 -6.01 26.11 -3.49
N GLY A 196 -6.41 27.39 -3.40
CA GLY A 196 -7.82 27.74 -3.17
C GLY A 196 -8.34 27.10 -1.89
N ASP A 197 -9.36 26.25 -2.03
CA ASP A 197 -9.98 25.52 -0.91
C ASP A 197 -9.48 24.08 -0.77
N SER A 198 -8.46 23.67 -1.52
CA SER A 198 -8.01 22.27 -1.58
C SER A 198 -6.59 22.09 -1.06
N TYR A 199 -6.42 21.15 -0.14
CA TYR A 199 -5.12 20.65 0.34
C TYR A 199 -4.62 19.59 -0.63
N THR A 200 -3.36 19.75 -1.05
CA THR A 200 -2.79 18.99 -2.16
C THR A 200 -1.68 18.08 -1.69
N LEU A 201 -1.72 16.82 -2.13
CA LEU A 201 -0.70 15.81 -1.86
C LEU A 201 -0.13 15.28 -3.18
N ILE A 202 1.14 14.88 -3.14
CA ILE A 202 1.80 14.20 -4.25
C ILE A 202 1.98 12.73 -3.89
N GLY A 203 1.42 11.83 -4.70
CA GLY A 203 1.78 10.42 -4.72
C GLY A 203 2.94 10.21 -5.68
N SER A 204 3.96 9.46 -5.27
CA SER A 204 5.10 9.09 -6.12
C SER A 204 5.15 7.57 -6.25
N TRP A 205 5.21 7.08 -7.49
CA TRP A 205 5.19 5.66 -7.80
C TRP A 205 6.60 5.15 -8.09
N LEU A 206 6.94 4.02 -7.50
CA LEU A 206 8.12 3.24 -7.84
C LEU A 206 7.68 1.94 -8.52
N ILE A 207 8.35 1.57 -9.62
CA ILE A 207 8.30 0.21 -10.15
C ILE A 207 9.64 -0.43 -9.83
N ASN A 208 9.60 -1.52 -9.07
CA ASN A 208 10.77 -2.09 -8.41
C ASN A 208 11.47 -1.06 -7.51
N ASP A 209 12.60 -0.54 -7.96
CA ASP A 209 13.45 0.44 -7.28
C ASP A 209 13.56 1.78 -8.07
N GLN A 210 12.80 1.95 -9.15
CA GLN A 210 12.89 3.10 -10.04
C GLN A 210 11.64 3.99 -9.99
N PRO A 211 11.77 5.32 -9.94
CA PRO A 211 10.63 6.23 -10.00
C PRO A 211 9.96 6.18 -11.37
N ALA A 212 8.64 6.06 -11.39
CA ALA A 212 7.88 5.76 -12.61
C ALA A 212 6.74 6.74 -12.88
N GLY A 213 6.30 7.50 -11.89
CA GLY A 213 5.29 8.51 -12.11
C GLY A 213 4.91 9.26 -10.84
N ILE A 214 4.19 10.37 -11.00
CA ILE A 214 3.54 11.05 -9.89
C ILE A 214 2.04 11.19 -10.15
N GLY A 215 1.27 11.28 -9.07
CA GLY A 215 -0.14 11.67 -9.08
C GLY A 215 -0.38 12.82 -8.11
N ILE A 216 -1.36 13.67 -8.42
CA ILE A 216 -1.81 14.72 -7.50
C ILE A 216 -3.18 14.33 -6.98
N ARG A 217 -3.34 14.36 -5.65
CA ARG A 217 -4.63 14.21 -4.99
C ARG A 217 -4.95 15.47 -4.20
N GLU A 218 -6.21 15.87 -4.25
CA GLU A 218 -6.72 17.03 -3.52
C GLU A 218 -7.95 16.70 -2.68
N ASP A 219 -7.97 17.23 -1.46
CA ASP A 219 -9.12 17.19 -0.56
C ASP A 219 -9.43 18.58 0.02
N ARG A 220 -10.67 18.83 0.42
CA ARG A 220 -11.05 20.03 1.17
C ARG A 220 -10.72 19.90 2.66
N ALA A 221 -10.70 18.67 3.17
CA ALA A 221 -10.31 18.34 4.53
C ALA A 221 -8.78 18.31 4.68
N LEU A 222 -8.28 18.46 5.92
CA LEU A 222 -6.85 18.38 6.19
C LEU A 222 -6.33 16.94 6.02
N ILE A 223 -7.19 15.96 6.27
CA ILE A 223 -6.89 14.54 6.10
C ILE A 223 -7.38 14.11 4.71
N THR A 224 -6.45 13.77 3.83
CA THR A 224 -6.76 13.10 2.55
C THR A 224 -7.38 11.74 2.82
N GLN A 225 -8.47 11.45 2.10
CA GLN A 225 -9.26 10.23 2.22
C GLN A 225 -9.29 9.45 0.90
N ASP A 226 -9.95 8.29 0.93
CA ASP A 226 -10.12 7.41 -0.23
C ASP A 226 -10.75 8.14 -1.43
N LEU A 227 -11.87 8.84 -1.17
CA LEU A 227 -12.63 9.60 -2.16
C LEU A 227 -11.99 10.95 -2.54
N SER A 228 -10.77 11.24 -2.08
CA SER A 228 -10.06 12.44 -2.52
C SER A 228 -9.83 12.41 -4.03
N ARG A 229 -9.96 13.57 -4.65
CA ARG A 229 -10.00 13.69 -6.10
C ARG A 229 -8.59 13.54 -6.69
N PHE A 230 -8.46 12.76 -7.75
CA PHE A 230 -7.29 12.82 -8.61
C PHE A 230 -7.33 14.09 -9.47
N TYR A 231 -6.22 14.82 -9.50
CA TYR A 231 -6.08 16.03 -10.28
C TYR A 231 -5.09 15.84 -11.45
N PRO A 232 -5.48 16.23 -12.67
CA PRO A 232 -4.58 16.22 -13.80
C PRO A 232 -3.46 17.23 -13.57
N HIS A 233 -2.26 16.89 -14.02
CA HIS A 233 -1.09 17.75 -13.89
C HIS A 233 -0.25 17.69 -15.16
N ILE A 234 0.49 18.77 -15.40
CA ILE A 234 1.48 18.87 -16.46
C ILE A 234 2.75 19.48 -15.90
N PHE A 235 3.88 19.22 -16.55
CA PHE A 235 5.13 19.91 -16.29
C PHE A 235 5.24 21.04 -17.31
N VAL A 236 5.56 22.25 -16.83
CA VAL A 236 5.77 23.43 -17.66
C VAL A 236 7.24 23.82 -17.54
N GLU A 237 7.88 24.14 -18.68
CA GLU A 237 9.25 24.66 -18.75
C GLU A 237 9.32 26.16 -18.47
#